data_AF-A0A968MYV6-F1
#
_entry.id   AF-A0A968MYV6-F1
#
_cell.length_a   1.000
_cell.length_b   1.000
_cell.length_c   1.000
_cell.angle_alpha   90.00
_cell.angle_beta   90.00
_cell.angle_gamma   90.00
#
_symmetry.space_group_name_H-M   'P 1'
#
loop_
_entity.id
_entity.type
_entity.pdbx_description
1 polymer ?
#
loop_
_entity_poly.entity_id
_entity_poly.type
_entity_poly.pdbx_seq_one_letter_code
_entity_poly.pdbx_strand_id
1 'polypeptide(L)'
;MNATINPIPKWFFRIFFLMVSLFLAVSCEKETQWELQQSNIQTLVVDGILTNELKPQCIKLSLINNQINQPEKHLSGASVTVSDGSAVYSFAESTLSAGYYYSPPFQAVAGKTYQLKINYQTYQFEASATMTPLTKHGAIAYSFDETSNFTGTSPKHPAILSWPK
;
A
#
# COMPACT_ATOMS: atom_id res chain seq x y z
N MET A 1 30.78 33.48 63.87
CA MET A 1 31.60 34.02 62.77
C MET A 1 30.63 34.38 61.67
N ASN A 2 30.24 35.65 61.58
CA ASN A 2 29.15 36.07 60.68
C ASN A 2 29.77 36.87 59.55
N ALA A 3 29.82 36.28 58.35
CA ALA A 3 30.29 36.95 57.15
C ALA A 3 29.27 38.01 56.74
N THR A 4 29.69 39.27 56.77
CA THR A 4 28.92 40.41 56.25
C THR A 4 28.96 40.37 54.72
N ILE A 5 27.80 40.16 54.10
CA ILE A 5 27.63 40.16 52.65
C ILE A 5 27.57 41.62 52.19
N ASN A 6 28.56 42.06 51.39
CA ASN A 6 28.59 43.43 50.87
C ASN A 6 27.44 43.67 49.87
N PRO A 7 26.79 44.84 49.88
CA PRO A 7 25.66 45.12 48.99
C PRO A 7 26.14 45.19 47.53
N ILE A 8 25.53 44.36 46.68
CA ILE A 8 25.85 44.29 45.25
C ILE A 8 25.55 45.66 44.63
N PRO A 9 26.54 46.30 43.97
CA PRO A 9 26.38 47.66 43.53
C PRO A 9 25.51 47.72 42.26
N LYS A 10 24.63 48.73 42.16
CA LYS A 10 23.52 48.80 41.18
C LYS A 10 23.93 48.70 39.70
N TRP A 11 25.17 49.06 39.38
CA TRP A 11 25.78 48.93 38.05
C TRP A 11 26.05 47.47 37.65
N PHE A 12 26.26 46.57 38.61
CA PHE A 12 26.41 45.13 38.37
C PHE A 12 25.15 44.53 37.77
N PHE A 13 23.96 44.96 38.24
CA PHE A 13 22.68 44.51 37.70
C PHE A 13 22.47 45.01 36.26
N ARG A 14 22.91 46.24 35.95
CA ARG A 14 22.87 46.78 34.58
C ARG A 14 23.79 46.02 33.63
N ILE A 15 25.00 45.68 34.07
CA ILE A 15 25.96 44.90 33.29
C ILE A 15 25.44 43.48 33.05
N PHE A 16 24.88 42.84 34.09
CA PHE A 16 24.28 41.51 33.98
C PHE A 16 23.14 41.48 32.96
N PHE A 17 22.23 42.46 33.01
CA PHE A 17 21.11 42.55 32.06
C PHE A 17 21.58 42.75 30.61
N LEU A 18 22.66 43.52 30.42
CA LEU A 18 23.26 43.77 29.11
C LEU A 18 23.97 42.53 28.56
N MET A 19 24.62 41.74 29.42
CA MET A 19 25.26 40.47 29.06
C MET A 19 24.22 39.40 28.66
N VAL A 20 23.11 39.31 29.40
CA VAL A 20 22.00 38.40 29.08
C VAL A 20 21.36 38.79 27.75
N SER A 21 21.09 40.08 27.52
CA SER A 21 20.54 40.56 26.24
C SER A 21 21.42 40.21 25.04
N LEU A 22 22.75 40.24 25.21
CA LEU A 22 23.68 39.90 24.14
C LEU A 22 23.67 38.39 23.83
N PHE A 23 23.44 37.54 24.84
CA PHE A 23 23.34 36.09 24.66
C PHE A 23 22.06 35.66 23.93
N LEU A 24 20.94 36.36 24.16
CA LEU A 24 19.68 36.06 23.47
C LEU A 24 19.75 36.35 21.96
N ALA A 25 20.62 37.26 21.51
CA ALA A 25 20.78 37.62 20.10
C ALA A 25 21.60 36.61 19.27
N VAL A 26 22.24 35.60 19.90
CA VAL A 26 23.06 34.59 19.23
C VAL A 26 22.28 33.31 18.88
N SER A 27 20.95 33.29 19.09
CA SER A 27 20.08 32.21 18.64
C SER A 27 19.84 32.30 17.12
N CYS A 28 20.92 32.16 16.35
CA CYS A 28 20.84 31.93 14.91
C CYS A 28 20.35 30.50 14.70
N GLU A 29 19.04 30.35 14.58
CA GLU A 29 18.45 29.07 14.18
C GLU A 29 18.95 28.73 12.77
N LYS A 30 19.59 27.57 12.64
CA LYS A 30 19.99 27.07 11.32
C LYS A 30 18.73 26.55 10.66
N GLU A 31 18.27 27.24 9.62
CA GLU A 31 17.11 26.78 8.85
C GLU A 31 17.38 25.37 8.32
N THR A 32 16.57 24.41 8.80
CA THR A 32 16.63 23.05 8.31
C THR A 32 15.82 23.00 7.02
N GLN A 33 16.46 23.29 5.89
CA GLN A 33 15.85 23.00 4.60
C GLN A 33 15.92 21.49 4.39
N TRP A 34 14.85 20.79 4.78
CA TRP A 34 14.61 19.44 4.34
C TRP A 34 14.27 19.51 2.86
N GLU A 35 15.25 19.30 1.99
CA GLU A 35 14.94 18.84 0.65
C GLU A 35 14.26 17.49 0.81
N LEU A 36 12.92 17.50 0.78
CA LEU A 36 12.17 16.32 0.40
C LEU A 36 12.73 15.94 -0.96
N GLN A 37 13.61 14.95 -0.99
CA GLN A 37 13.99 14.30 -2.23
C GLN A 37 12.68 13.76 -2.78
N GLN A 38 12.05 14.55 -3.65
CA GLN A 38 11.07 14.08 -4.59
C GLN A 38 11.88 13.12 -5.46
N SER A 39 12.02 11.88 -5.00
CA SER A 39 12.53 10.82 -5.85
C SER A 39 11.65 10.92 -7.08
N ASN A 40 12.24 11.25 -8.22
CA ASN A 40 11.55 11.41 -9.50
C ASN A 40 10.92 10.09 -9.98
N ILE A 41 10.87 9.09 -9.10
CA ILE A 41 10.27 7.79 -9.22
C ILE A 41 8.87 7.94 -8.63
N GLN A 42 7.88 8.15 -9.49
CA GLN A 42 6.50 7.88 -9.12
C GLN A 42 6.44 6.44 -8.62
N THR A 43 5.98 6.23 -7.38
CA THR A 43 5.94 4.89 -6.77
C THR A 43 5.08 3.96 -7.62
N LEU A 44 5.68 2.84 -8.04
CA LEU A 44 4.98 1.79 -8.78
C LEU A 44 4.12 0.98 -7.82
N VAL A 45 2.85 0.81 -8.18
CA VAL A 45 1.88 -0.07 -7.54
C VAL A 45 1.63 -1.25 -8.47
N VAL A 46 1.75 -2.45 -7.92
CA VAL A 46 1.57 -3.72 -8.62
C VAL A 46 0.41 -4.46 -7.97
N ASP A 47 -0.61 -4.75 -8.76
CA ASP A 47 -1.78 -5.54 -8.34
C ASP A 47 -1.94 -6.74 -9.27
N GLY A 48 -1.99 -7.95 -8.70
CA GLY A 48 -2.08 -9.17 -9.49
C GLY A 48 -2.31 -10.39 -8.63
N ILE A 49 -3.19 -11.28 -9.10
CA ILE A 49 -3.52 -12.53 -8.43
C ILE A 49 -3.35 -13.66 -9.44
N LEU A 50 -2.50 -14.63 -9.10
CA LEU A 50 -2.35 -15.87 -9.87
C LEU A 50 -3.26 -16.94 -9.27
N THR A 51 -4.08 -17.57 -10.10
CA THR A 51 -5.02 -18.61 -9.66
C THR A 51 -4.62 -20.00 -10.14
N ASN A 52 -5.20 -21.03 -9.54
CA ASN A 52 -5.02 -22.44 -9.94
C ASN A 52 -5.95 -22.84 -11.09
N GLU A 53 -6.63 -21.87 -11.71
CA GLU A 53 -7.48 -22.09 -12.86
C GLU A 53 -6.64 -21.92 -14.13
N LEU A 54 -6.85 -22.80 -15.11
CA LEU A 54 -6.21 -22.68 -16.42
C LEU A 54 -6.86 -21.54 -17.23
N LYS A 55 -6.35 -20.32 -17.04
CA LYS A 55 -6.84 -19.11 -17.72
C LYS A 55 -5.74 -18.07 -17.90
N PRO A 56 -5.93 -17.06 -18.77
CA PRO A 56 -5.07 -15.89 -18.79
C PRO A 56 -5.03 -15.24 -17.41
N GLN A 57 -3.84 -15.05 -16.87
CA GLN A 57 -3.63 -14.37 -15.60
C GLN A 57 -3.44 -12.87 -15.87
N CYS A 58 -3.77 -12.02 -14.89
CA CYS A 58 -3.77 -10.57 -15.04
C CYS A 58 -2.88 -9.91 -13.98
N ILE A 59 -2.09 -8.93 -14.42
CA ILE A 59 -1.32 -8.02 -13.56
C ILE A 59 -1.63 -6.59 -14.01
N LYS A 60 -2.06 -5.76 -13.07
CA LYS A 60 -2.32 -4.33 -13.24
C LYS A 60 -1.15 -3.54 -12.67
N LEU A 61 -0.61 -2.63 -13.46
CA LEU A 61 0.44 -1.70 -13.06
C LEU A 61 -0.11 -0.27 -13.03
N SER A 62 0.10 0.42 -11.90
CA SER A 62 -0.28 1.82 -11.73
C SER A 62 0.80 2.59 -10.97
N LEU A 63 0.74 3.92 -11.05
CA LEU A 63 1.62 4.86 -10.38
C LEU A 63 0.81 5.63 -9.34
N ILE A 64 1.41 5.85 -8.17
CA ILE A 64 0.82 6.72 -7.16
C ILE A 64 0.67 8.13 -7.73
N ASN A 65 -0.52 8.70 -7.54
CA ASN A 65 -0.78 10.09 -7.86
C ASN A 65 -0.43 10.97 -6.66
N ASN A 66 0.40 11.99 -6.85
CA ASN A 66 0.78 12.93 -5.80
C ASN A 66 -0.30 13.97 -5.51
N GLN A 67 -1.39 13.97 -6.28
CA GLN A 67 -2.53 14.87 -6.12
C GLN A 67 -3.69 14.14 -5.45
N ILE A 68 -4.27 14.78 -4.43
CA ILE A 68 -5.43 14.27 -3.69
C ILE A 68 -6.66 14.18 -4.64
N ASN A 69 -7.44 13.10 -4.51
CA ASN A 69 -8.67 12.82 -5.26
C ASN A 69 -8.51 12.68 -6.79
N GLN A 70 -7.30 12.41 -7.28
CA GLN A 70 -7.10 12.08 -8.68
C GLN A 70 -7.16 10.56 -8.91
N PRO A 71 -7.64 10.12 -10.08
CA PRO A 71 -7.61 8.70 -10.43
C PRO A 71 -6.18 8.18 -10.49
N GLU A 72 -6.05 6.86 -10.30
CA GLU A 72 -4.78 6.14 -10.48
C GLU A 72 -4.23 6.35 -11.89
N LYS A 73 -2.93 6.58 -12.00
CA LYS A 73 -2.26 6.69 -13.30
C LYS A 73 -1.78 5.31 -13.72
N HIS A 74 -2.26 4.79 -14.85
CA HIS A 74 -1.82 3.49 -15.36
C HIS A 74 -0.38 3.54 -15.89
N LEU A 75 0.34 2.42 -15.77
CA LEU A 75 1.71 2.28 -16.26
C LEU A 75 1.78 1.35 -17.49
N SER A 76 1.98 1.95 -18.66
CA SER A 76 2.09 1.27 -19.95
C SER A 76 3.52 1.09 -20.42
N GLY A 77 3.77 0.11 -21.29
CA GLY A 77 5.06 -0.12 -21.93
C GLY A 77 6.10 -0.81 -21.03
N ALA A 78 5.69 -1.47 -19.96
CA ALA A 78 6.59 -2.29 -19.14
C ALA A 78 6.74 -3.71 -19.71
N SER A 79 7.91 -4.31 -19.50
CA SER A 79 8.10 -5.75 -19.72
C SER A 79 7.82 -6.49 -18.42
N VAL A 80 6.81 -7.36 -18.44
CA VAL A 80 6.32 -8.07 -17.24
C VAL A 80 6.49 -9.57 -17.44
N THR A 81 7.18 -10.22 -16.51
CA THR A 81 7.41 -11.67 -16.52
C THR A 81 7.22 -12.27 -15.15
N VAL A 82 6.66 -13.48 -15.10
CA VAL A 82 6.57 -14.28 -13.87
C VAL A 82 7.31 -15.59 -14.10
N SER A 83 8.15 -16.01 -13.16
CA SER A 83 8.80 -17.32 -13.19
C SER A 83 8.39 -18.16 -11.99
N ASP A 84 8.16 -19.46 -12.21
CA ASP A 84 7.95 -20.44 -11.12
C ASP A 84 9.24 -21.22 -10.78
N GLY A 85 10.39 -20.74 -11.25
CA GLY A 85 11.70 -21.39 -11.14
C GLY A 85 11.99 -22.44 -12.22
N SER A 86 10.97 -22.91 -12.96
CA SER A 86 11.13 -23.88 -14.06
C SER A 86 10.74 -23.30 -15.42
N ALA A 87 9.67 -22.50 -15.44
CA ALA A 87 9.13 -21.83 -16.60
C ALA A 87 9.09 -20.31 -16.37
N VAL A 88 9.03 -19.56 -17.47
CA VAL A 88 8.85 -18.12 -17.49
C VAL A 88 7.62 -17.78 -18.32
N TYR A 89 6.68 -17.06 -17.71
CA TYR A 89 5.43 -16.61 -18.29
C TYR A 89 5.55 -15.11 -18.58
N SER A 90 5.51 -14.75 -19.86
CA SER A 90 5.50 -13.35 -20.29
C SER A 90 4.08 -12.80 -20.30
N PHE A 91 3.91 -11.57 -19.84
CA PHE A 91 2.63 -10.87 -19.87
C PHE A 91 2.69 -9.74 -20.90
N ALA A 92 1.70 -9.69 -21.77
CA ALA A 92 1.55 -8.65 -22.79
C ALA A 92 0.54 -7.59 -22.34
N GLU A 93 0.83 -6.32 -22.60
CA GLU A 93 -0.10 -5.24 -22.30
C GLU A 93 -1.38 -5.36 -23.16
N SER A 94 -2.53 -5.08 -22.55
CA SER A 94 -3.83 -5.04 -23.21
C SER A 94 -3.92 -3.85 -24.16
N THR A 95 -4.40 -4.11 -25.37
CA THR A 95 -4.69 -3.06 -26.36
C THR A 95 -5.95 -2.24 -26.02
N LEU A 96 -6.79 -2.74 -25.10
CA LEU A 96 -8.05 -2.09 -24.70
C LEU A 96 -7.92 -1.31 -23.39
N SER A 97 -7.02 -1.75 -22.49
CA SER A 97 -6.88 -1.20 -21.14
C SER A 97 -5.41 -0.99 -20.80
N ALA A 98 -4.94 0.25 -20.90
CA ALA A 98 -3.58 0.64 -20.55
C ALA A 98 -3.22 0.20 -19.12
N GLY A 99 -2.01 -0.32 -18.94
CA GLY A 99 -1.49 -0.79 -17.66
C GLY A 99 -2.04 -2.14 -17.18
N TYR A 100 -2.89 -2.82 -17.95
CA TYR A 100 -3.29 -4.20 -17.70
C TYR A 100 -2.46 -5.15 -18.56
N TYR A 101 -1.82 -6.12 -17.94
CA TYR A 101 -0.95 -7.08 -18.59
C TYR A 101 -1.53 -8.49 -18.42
N TYR A 102 -1.59 -9.24 -19.51
CA TYR A 102 -2.18 -10.58 -19.56
C TYR A 102 -1.19 -11.61 -20.04
N SER A 103 -1.17 -12.76 -19.38
CA SER A 103 -0.38 -13.92 -19.81
C SER A 103 -1.16 -14.79 -20.80
N PRO A 104 -0.48 -15.66 -21.57
CA PRO A 104 -1.10 -16.87 -22.08
C PRO A 104 -1.74 -17.69 -20.93
N PRO A 105 -2.75 -18.53 -21.21
CA PRO A 105 -3.39 -19.32 -20.19
C PRO A 105 -2.40 -20.24 -19.45
N PHE A 106 -2.33 -20.11 -18.12
CA PHE A 106 -1.61 -21.04 -17.27
C PHE A 106 -2.31 -21.15 -15.91
N GLN A 107 -2.03 -22.24 -15.21
CA GLN A 107 -2.52 -22.49 -13.87
C GLN A 107 -1.36 -22.40 -12.88
N ALA A 108 -1.53 -21.63 -11.81
CA ALA A 108 -0.59 -21.63 -10.72
C ALA A 108 -0.72 -22.92 -9.89
N VAL A 109 0.40 -23.44 -9.40
CA VAL A 109 0.47 -24.71 -8.68
C VAL A 109 0.70 -24.43 -7.21
N ALA A 110 -0.16 -24.99 -6.36
CA ALA A 110 -0.04 -24.87 -4.92
C ALA A 110 1.34 -25.34 -4.41
N GLY A 111 1.91 -24.59 -3.48
CA GLY A 111 3.24 -24.83 -2.92
C GLY A 111 4.40 -24.31 -3.77
N LYS A 112 4.17 -23.82 -5.00
CA LYS A 112 5.21 -23.15 -5.78
C LYS A 112 5.34 -21.68 -5.40
N THR A 113 6.58 -21.18 -5.48
CA THR A 113 6.90 -19.75 -5.37
C THR A 113 7.06 -19.16 -6.76
N TYR A 114 6.37 -18.06 -6.99
CA TYR A 114 6.37 -17.29 -8.23
C TYR A 114 7.13 -15.99 -8.02
N GLN A 115 8.09 -15.72 -8.90
CA GLN A 115 8.88 -14.49 -8.92
C GLN A 115 8.40 -13.60 -10.08
N LEU A 116 7.93 -12.41 -9.74
CA LEU A 116 7.57 -11.37 -10.69
C LEU A 116 8.78 -10.48 -10.96
N LYS A 117 9.04 -10.21 -12.23
CA LYS A 117 10.02 -9.24 -12.70
C LYS A 117 9.37 -8.26 -13.67
N ILE A 118 9.53 -6.98 -13.37
CA ILE A 118 9.02 -5.87 -14.17
C ILE A 118 10.21 -4.98 -14.58
N ASN A 119 10.39 -4.79 -15.88
CA ASN A 119 11.36 -3.83 -16.41
C ASN A 119 10.61 -2.65 -17.02
N TYR A 120 10.93 -1.44 -16.57
CA TYR A 120 10.35 -0.21 -17.08
C TYR A 120 11.43 0.87 -17.19
N GLN A 121 11.73 1.30 -18.42
CA GLN A 121 12.83 2.23 -18.73
C GLN A 121 14.17 1.72 -18.17
N THR A 122 14.78 2.45 -17.23
CA THR A 122 16.04 2.07 -16.55
C THR A 122 15.82 1.35 -15.22
N TYR A 123 14.57 1.13 -14.82
CA TYR A 123 14.22 0.55 -13.53
C TYR A 123 13.79 -0.91 -13.67
N GLN A 124 14.19 -1.72 -12.71
CA GLN A 124 13.79 -3.11 -12.56
C GLN A 124 13.17 -3.31 -11.18
N PHE A 125 12.02 -3.96 -11.14
CA PHE A 125 11.29 -4.29 -9.93
C PHE A 125 11.11 -5.80 -9.85
N GLU A 126 11.24 -6.33 -8.63
CA GLU A 126 11.10 -7.75 -8.38
C GLU A 126 10.16 -7.97 -7.18
N ALA A 127 9.32 -8.99 -7.28
CA ALA A 127 8.46 -9.43 -6.19
C ALA A 127 8.39 -10.95 -6.18
N SER A 128 8.04 -11.53 -5.03
CA SER A 128 7.91 -12.98 -4.89
C SER A 128 6.69 -13.32 -4.05
N ALA A 129 5.91 -14.30 -4.49
CA ALA A 129 4.72 -14.77 -3.79
C ALA A 129 4.63 -16.29 -3.89
N THR A 130 4.22 -16.95 -2.80
CA THR A 130 4.02 -18.40 -2.76
C THR A 130 2.54 -18.72 -2.82
N MET A 131 2.17 -19.68 -3.66
CA MET A 131 0.79 -20.10 -3.79
C MET A 131 0.38 -21.00 -2.63
N THR A 132 -0.47 -20.50 -1.76
CA THR A 132 -1.02 -21.29 -0.65
C THR A 132 -1.97 -22.37 -1.17
N PRO A 133 -1.86 -23.62 -0.69
CA PRO A 133 -2.81 -24.67 -1.05
C PRO A 133 -4.23 -24.33 -0.60
N LEU A 134 -5.21 -24.79 -1.37
CA LEU A 134 -6.62 -24.68 -1.00
C LEU A 134 -6.87 -25.55 0.23
N THR A 135 -7.19 -24.92 1.35
CA THR A 135 -7.77 -25.62 2.50
C THR A 135 -9.26 -25.83 2.23
N LYS A 136 -9.72 -27.09 2.26
CA LYS A 136 -11.14 -27.38 2.18
C LYS A 136 -11.85 -26.75 3.38
N HIS A 137 -12.66 -25.73 3.15
CA HIS A 137 -13.52 -25.19 4.20
C HIS A 137 -14.61 -26.21 4.55
N GLY A 138 -14.87 -26.38 5.85
CA GLY A 138 -15.94 -27.24 6.35
C GLY A 138 -17.32 -26.78 5.88
N ALA A 139 -18.29 -27.70 5.84
CA ALA A 139 -19.67 -27.36 5.52
C ALA A 139 -20.21 -26.35 6.54
N ILE A 140 -20.88 -25.30 6.06
CA ILE A 140 -21.60 -24.38 6.93
C ILE A 140 -22.79 -25.16 7.52
N ALA A 141 -22.77 -25.37 8.83
CA ALA A 141 -23.89 -25.95 9.56
C ALA A 141 -24.90 -24.84 9.87
N TYR A 142 -26.16 -25.04 9.49
CA TYR A 142 -27.28 -24.23 9.94
C TYR A 142 -28.10 -25.05 10.94
N SER A 143 -28.47 -24.44 12.06
CA SER A 143 -29.45 -25.00 13.00
C SER A 143 -30.60 -24.02 13.11
N PHE A 144 -31.81 -24.50 12.83
CA PHE A 144 -33.03 -23.77 13.17
C PHE A 144 -33.35 -24.05 14.64
N ASP A 145 -33.42 -23.01 15.46
CA ASP A 145 -33.90 -23.11 16.83
C ASP A 145 -35.41 -22.82 16.82
N GLU A 146 -36.23 -23.85 17.03
CA GLU A 146 -37.69 -23.72 17.07
C GLU A 146 -38.20 -23.00 18.34
N THR A 147 -37.31 -22.64 19.28
CA THR A 147 -37.71 -22.01 20.55
C THR A 147 -37.60 -20.49 20.61
N SER A 148 -37.16 -19.83 19.53
CA SER A 148 -37.23 -18.37 19.47
C SER A 148 -38.67 -17.94 19.16
N ASN A 149 -39.43 -17.57 20.20
CA ASN A 149 -40.64 -16.74 20.07
C ASN A 149 -40.24 -15.34 19.58
N PHE A 150 -39.86 -15.24 18.31
CA PHE A 150 -39.65 -13.98 17.64
C PHE A 150 -40.99 -13.58 17.02
N THR A 151 -41.75 -12.74 17.73
CA THR A 151 -42.80 -11.92 17.11
C THR A 151 -42.14 -10.85 16.24
N GLY A 152 -41.54 -11.30 15.15
CA GLY A 152 -41.00 -10.46 14.10
C GLY A 152 -41.45 -11.07 12.79
N THR A 153 -42.50 -10.51 12.21
CA THR A 153 -42.98 -10.84 10.87
C THR A 153 -41.82 -10.68 9.88
N SER A 154 -41.28 -11.81 9.42
CA SER A 154 -40.44 -11.85 8.23
C SER A 154 -41.30 -11.45 7.02
N PRO A 155 -40.88 -10.49 6.20
CA PRO A 155 -41.55 -10.23 4.94
C PRO A 155 -41.42 -11.48 4.07
N LYS A 156 -42.57 -12.08 3.73
CA LYS A 156 -42.69 -13.24 2.85
C LYS A 156 -41.81 -13.04 1.61
N HIS A 157 -40.75 -13.81 1.46
CA HIS A 157 -40.13 -13.98 0.16
C HIS A 157 -41.06 -14.86 -0.68
N PRO A 158 -41.59 -14.37 -1.83
CA PRO A 158 -42.43 -15.19 -2.68
C PRO A 158 -41.62 -16.32 -3.31
N ALA A 159 -42.27 -17.48 -3.35
CA ALA A 159 -41.80 -18.73 -3.88
C ALA A 159 -41.65 -18.70 -5.41
N ILE A 160 -40.60 -19.42 -5.88
CA ILE A 160 -40.48 -20.13 -7.16
C ILE A 160 -40.37 -19.25 -8.42
N LEU A 161 -39.14 -19.18 -8.94
CA LEU A 161 -38.83 -18.77 -10.31
C LEU A 161 -39.13 -19.94 -11.29
N SER A 162 -40.19 -19.79 -12.08
CA SER A 162 -40.38 -20.54 -13.33
C SER A 162 -40.75 -19.57 -14.46
N TRP A 163 -39.93 -19.54 -15.50
CA TRP A 163 -40.21 -18.98 -16.83
C TRP A 163 -40.13 -20.15 -17.84
N PRO A 164 -40.66 -20.14 -19.07
CA PRO A 164 -41.49 -19.15 -19.79
C PRO A 164 -42.69 -19.76 -20.58
N LYS A 165 -43.58 -18.91 -21.11
CA LYS A 165 -43.88 -18.83 -22.56
C LYS A 165 -44.61 -17.54 -22.89
#